data_AF-A0A3R7K754-F1
#
_entry.id   AF-A0A3R7K754-F1
#
_cell.length_a   1.000
_cell.length_b   1.000
_cell.length_c   1.000
_cell.angle_alpha   90.00
_cell.angle_beta   90.00
_cell.angle_gamma   90.00
#
_symmetry.space_group_name_H-M   'P 1'
#
loop_
_entity.id
_entity.type
_entity.pdbx_description
1 polymer ?
#
loop_
_entity_poly.entity_id
_entity_poly.type
_entity_poly.pdbx_seq_one_letter_code
_entity_poly.pdbx_strand_id
1 'polypeptide(L)'
;MLKQKQHRQFIQAMCQPRRSTPFLSLAVFLLMLVCCAAGCLAVDSTRKHRCGFGETMGRWPPATAVVRDVPRRGQGAMQAYTVAAQGVESEWAPIRIKVSTKDMDDQWKHCLPGKHWRLVNGDWKECTEDFILTEAKKDIVLKQLLPTAIKMHTDRLSVKPMQDPIRMPMPDDDIGACSDFTIPSWHHTIGVSGADMVLYVDVLVSEGTVAWASYCATLTDGRPCAGAVNFNPKYIRATHADVGTAVHEIGHALGFLSDRFWWFKMVSQIPNVRGKEYVWVISSPKVKELARKYHNCPTLEGMELEDGGGGGASLQHWEELSARDELMSPGSRIAYYSAFTLAAFEDMGVYKANYDMAESLRWGNKSGCGLLEK
;
A
#
# COMPACT_ATOMS: atom_id res chain seq x y z
N MET A 1 -26.95 8.83 97.24
CA MET A 1 -26.06 8.93 98.42
C MET A 1 -25.00 7.83 98.32
N LEU A 2 -23.72 8.10 98.65
CA LEU A 2 -22.63 7.12 98.86
C LEU A 2 -22.21 6.24 97.63
N LYS A 3 -20.97 5.72 97.50
CA LYS A 3 -19.61 6.14 97.96
C LYS A 3 -18.52 5.28 97.26
N GLN A 4 -17.27 5.76 97.20
CA GLN A 4 -16.01 5.00 96.88
C GLN A 4 -15.89 4.42 95.44
N LYS A 5 -14.75 4.01 94.86
CA LYS A 5 -13.25 4.21 94.94
C LYS A 5 -12.67 3.51 93.67
N GLN A 6 -11.44 3.59 93.15
CA GLN A 6 -10.18 4.40 93.21
C GLN A 6 -9.50 4.11 91.82
N HIS A 7 -8.69 4.92 91.11
CA HIS A 7 -7.73 6.00 91.36
C HIS A 7 -6.33 5.58 91.86
N ARG A 8 -5.39 5.38 90.90
CA ARG A 8 -3.96 5.84 90.83
C ARG A 8 -3.32 5.37 89.49
N GLN A 9 -2.67 6.22 88.68
CA GLN A 9 -1.29 6.79 88.71
C GLN A 9 -0.19 5.75 88.37
N PHE A 10 0.61 5.84 87.28
CA PHE A 10 1.64 6.83 86.83
C PHE A 10 3.05 6.61 87.43
N ILE A 11 4.09 6.64 86.57
CA ILE A 11 5.59 6.76 86.75
C ILE A 11 6.24 5.94 85.59
N GLN A 12 7.10 6.44 84.67
CA GLN A 12 8.44 7.10 84.72
C GLN A 12 9.60 6.15 85.15
N ALA A 13 10.84 6.17 84.63
CA ALA A 13 11.52 7.06 83.67
C ALA A 13 12.67 6.36 82.87
N MET A 14 13.09 6.99 81.76
CA MET A 14 14.42 7.11 81.11
C MET A 14 15.57 6.09 81.38
N CYS A 15 16.23 5.60 80.31
CA CYS A 15 17.59 6.06 79.91
C CYS A 15 18.07 5.54 78.52
N GLN A 16 19.20 6.09 78.04
CA GLN A 16 19.85 5.90 76.71
C GLN A 16 21.04 4.88 76.79
N PRO A 17 21.76 4.43 75.70
CA PRO A 17 22.02 5.14 74.42
C PRO A 17 22.19 4.38 73.07
N ARG A 18 22.08 5.16 71.98
CA ARG A 18 22.75 5.15 70.65
C ARG A 18 23.14 3.85 69.88
N ARG A 19 22.74 3.90 68.58
CA ARG A 19 23.43 3.43 67.34
C ARG A 19 23.48 1.92 67.01
N SER A 20 22.54 1.49 66.15
CA SER A 20 22.85 0.78 64.90
C SER A 20 21.63 0.66 63.95
N THR A 21 21.42 1.65 63.07
CA THR A 21 20.87 1.36 61.73
C THR A 21 22.05 0.96 60.84
N PRO A 22 21.88 -0.02 59.93
CA PRO A 22 21.64 0.36 58.52
C PRO A 22 20.76 -0.66 57.73
N PHE A 23 20.61 -0.38 56.43
CA PHE A 23 20.18 -1.32 55.37
C PHE A 23 18.76 -1.91 55.43
N LEU A 24 17.75 -1.03 55.38
CA LEU A 24 16.74 -1.25 54.32
C LEU A 24 17.34 -0.73 53.01
N SER A 25 17.37 -1.59 51.99
CA SER A 25 18.28 -1.46 50.86
C SER A 25 18.07 -0.22 49.99
N LEU A 26 19.18 0.38 49.56
CA LEU A 26 19.24 1.43 48.53
C LEU A 26 18.48 1.02 47.25
N ALA A 27 18.41 -0.29 46.97
CA ALA A 27 17.63 -0.90 45.90
C ALA A 27 16.14 -0.51 45.90
N VAL A 28 15.50 -0.31 47.07
CA VAL A 28 14.07 0.09 47.14
C VAL A 28 13.89 1.53 46.65
N PHE A 29 14.82 2.42 47.00
CA PHE A 29 14.79 3.82 46.55
C PHE A 29 15.17 3.94 45.06
N LEU A 30 16.10 3.10 44.60
CA LEU A 30 16.45 2.98 43.18
C LEU A 30 15.30 2.42 42.33
N LEU A 31 14.55 1.42 42.81
CA LEU A 31 13.34 0.94 42.13
C LEU A 31 12.31 2.07 41.97
N MET A 32 12.05 2.84 43.02
CA MET A 32 11.10 3.96 42.96
C MET A 32 11.57 5.05 41.98
N LEU A 33 12.87 5.34 41.91
CA LEU A 33 13.41 6.29 40.92
C LEU A 33 13.34 5.77 39.48
N VAL A 34 13.54 4.46 39.26
CA VAL A 34 13.34 3.83 37.94
C VAL A 34 11.87 3.89 37.52
N CYS A 35 10.92 3.63 38.42
CA CYS A 35 9.50 3.75 38.14
C CYS A 35 9.07 5.19 37.83
N CYS A 36 9.61 6.19 38.54
CA CYS A 36 9.25 7.60 38.33
C CYS A 36 9.94 8.26 37.13
N ALA A 37 10.97 7.63 36.53
CA ALA A 37 11.60 8.09 35.29
C ALA A 37 10.96 7.50 34.01
N ALA A 38 10.02 6.56 34.16
CA ALA A 38 9.38 5.83 33.05
C ALA A 38 7.98 6.36 32.68
N GLY A 39 7.58 7.54 33.18
CA GLY A 39 6.25 8.13 32.98
C GLY A 39 6.25 9.40 32.15
N CYS A 40 5.51 9.40 31.03
CA CYS A 40 4.99 10.57 30.33
C CYS A 40 6.00 11.64 29.84
N LEU A 41 6.76 11.30 28.79
CA LEU A 41 6.89 12.21 27.64
C LEU A 41 6.15 11.60 26.45
N ALA A 42 4.88 11.98 26.30
CA ALA A 42 4.06 11.59 25.15
C ALA A 42 4.44 12.44 23.93
N VAL A 43 5.39 11.96 23.13
CA VAL A 43 5.57 12.44 21.75
C VAL A 43 4.58 11.66 20.89
N ASP A 44 3.42 12.25 20.63
CA ASP A 44 2.43 11.63 19.74
C ASP A 44 2.88 11.69 18.28
N SER A 45 3.16 10.51 17.73
CA SER A 45 3.01 10.26 16.31
C SER A 45 2.68 8.78 16.12
N THR A 46 1.41 8.41 16.34
CA THR A 46 0.91 7.07 15.99
C THR A 46 1.09 6.81 14.49
N ARG A 47 2.17 6.11 14.14
CA ARG A 47 2.61 5.89 12.75
C ARG A 47 1.77 4.80 12.06
N LYS A 48 0.46 5.03 11.94
CA LYS A 48 -0.40 4.36 10.95
C LYS A 48 0.28 4.43 9.59
N HIS A 49 0.17 3.36 8.82
CA HIS A 49 0.47 3.48 7.40
C HIS A 49 -0.64 4.24 6.69
N ARG A 50 -0.26 5.40 6.19
CA ARG A 50 -0.05 5.49 4.74
C ARG A 50 1.37 4.96 4.47
N CYS A 51 1.47 3.92 3.64
CA CYS A 51 2.55 2.99 3.25
C CYS A 51 3.98 2.98 3.91
N GLY A 52 4.49 1.75 4.18
CA GLY A 52 5.91 1.35 4.41
C GLY A 52 6.51 1.38 5.85
N PHE A 53 7.15 0.34 6.47
CA PHE A 53 7.27 -1.16 6.40
C PHE A 53 8.18 -1.58 7.61
N GLY A 54 8.68 -2.80 7.86
CA GLY A 54 8.54 -4.13 7.24
C GLY A 54 8.37 -5.22 8.34
N GLU A 55 8.82 -6.49 8.28
CA GLU A 55 9.45 -7.31 7.22
C GLU A 55 9.65 -8.79 7.71
N THR A 56 9.69 -9.82 6.83
CA THR A 56 10.60 -11.03 6.82
C THR A 56 10.09 -12.22 5.94
N MET A 57 10.99 -13.15 5.58
CA MET A 57 10.98 -13.90 4.29
C MET A 57 10.60 -15.40 4.31
N GLY A 58 10.34 -15.99 3.12
CA GLY A 58 10.32 -17.45 2.90
C GLY A 58 10.29 -17.92 1.41
N ARG A 59 11.45 -18.35 0.90
CA ARG A 59 11.79 -19.19 -0.31
C ARG A 59 10.82 -19.26 -1.53
N TRP A 60 11.37 -19.06 -2.75
CA TRP A 60 10.68 -19.17 -4.05
C TRP A 60 11.07 -20.39 -4.92
N PRO A 61 10.27 -20.74 -5.97
CA PRO A 61 10.61 -21.66 -7.07
C PRO A 61 11.62 -21.07 -8.11
N PRO A 62 11.95 -21.78 -9.21
CA PRO A 62 12.87 -21.31 -10.25
C PRO A 62 12.43 -20.01 -10.95
N ALA A 63 13.39 -19.22 -11.41
CA ALA A 63 13.14 -17.87 -11.92
C ALA A 63 12.76 -17.81 -13.41
N THR A 64 11.52 -17.40 -13.70
CA THR A 64 11.14 -16.89 -15.03
C THR A 64 11.79 -15.53 -15.26
N ALA A 65 12.53 -15.39 -16.38
CA ALA A 65 13.27 -14.18 -16.70
C ALA A 65 12.36 -13.07 -17.26
N VAL A 66 12.43 -11.89 -16.63
CA VAL A 66 11.93 -10.63 -17.21
C VAL A 66 13.08 -9.91 -17.89
N VAL A 67 12.91 -9.59 -19.17
CA VAL A 67 13.86 -8.83 -19.97
C VAL A 67 13.44 -7.36 -19.99
N ARG A 68 14.40 -6.48 -19.74
CA ARG A 68 14.27 -5.03 -19.89
C ARG A 68 14.90 -4.59 -21.22
N ASP A 69 14.12 -3.93 -22.07
CA ASP A 69 14.62 -3.41 -23.35
C ASP A 69 15.63 -2.26 -23.15
N VAL A 70 16.61 -2.18 -24.06
CA VAL A 70 17.53 -1.05 -24.17
C VAL A 70 16.87 0.08 -24.98
N PRO A 71 16.86 1.35 -24.48
CA PRO A 71 16.25 2.47 -25.19
C PRO A 71 16.83 2.68 -26.60
N ARG A 72 15.95 2.83 -27.60
CA ARG A 72 16.35 3.18 -28.98
C ARG A 72 16.50 4.69 -29.12
N ARG A 73 17.19 5.17 -30.17
CA ARG A 73 17.30 6.62 -30.46
C ARG A 73 15.89 7.23 -30.55
N GLY A 74 15.64 8.28 -29.76
CA GLY A 74 14.34 8.94 -29.61
C GLY A 74 13.48 8.42 -28.44
N GLN A 75 13.85 7.32 -27.79
CA GLN A 75 13.09 6.68 -26.69
C GLN A 75 13.81 6.75 -25.33
N GLY A 76 14.67 7.75 -25.09
CA GLY A 76 15.62 7.77 -23.97
C GLY A 76 15.02 7.58 -22.57
N ALA A 77 13.79 8.06 -22.35
CA ALA A 77 13.05 7.95 -21.08
C ALA A 77 12.01 6.81 -21.05
N MET A 78 12.02 5.90 -22.03
CA MET A 78 11.10 4.75 -22.09
C MET A 78 11.81 3.43 -21.80
N GLN A 79 11.18 2.58 -20.98
CA GLN A 79 11.69 1.26 -20.58
C GLN A 79 10.57 0.23 -20.73
N ALA A 80 10.84 -0.90 -21.39
CA ALA A 80 9.86 -1.99 -21.51
C ALA A 80 10.25 -3.17 -20.62
N TYR A 81 9.25 -3.82 -20.01
CA TYR A 81 9.41 -5.03 -19.23
C TYR A 81 8.58 -6.15 -19.87
N THR A 82 9.23 -7.26 -20.21
CA THR A 82 8.58 -8.41 -20.88
C THR A 82 9.03 -9.72 -20.25
N VAL A 83 8.09 -10.65 -20.04
CA VAL A 83 8.39 -12.03 -19.63
C VAL A 83 8.57 -12.89 -20.89
N ALA A 84 9.65 -13.66 -20.97
CA ALA A 84 9.83 -14.63 -22.05
C ALA A 84 9.01 -15.90 -21.78
N ALA A 85 7.84 -16.03 -22.40
CA ALA A 85 7.00 -17.24 -22.30
C ALA A 85 7.60 -18.40 -23.11
N GLN A 86 7.66 -19.61 -22.51
CA GLN A 86 8.13 -20.82 -23.19
C GLN A 86 6.97 -21.74 -23.58
N GLY A 87 6.58 -21.68 -24.86
CA GLY A 87 5.75 -22.70 -25.51
C GLY A 87 4.23 -22.55 -25.35
N VAL A 88 3.52 -23.14 -26.31
CA VAL A 88 2.05 -23.11 -26.51
C VAL A 88 1.49 -21.72 -26.86
N GLU A 89 0.70 -21.65 -27.94
CA GLU A 89 -0.12 -20.49 -28.28
C GLU A 89 -1.31 -20.39 -27.32
N SER A 90 -1.06 -19.77 -26.16
CA SER A 90 -2.12 -19.31 -25.26
C SER A 90 -2.62 -17.94 -25.74
N GLU A 91 -3.94 -17.77 -25.81
CA GLU A 91 -4.59 -16.46 -26.02
C GLU A 91 -4.16 -15.42 -24.96
N TRP A 92 -3.72 -15.90 -23.80
CA TRP A 92 -3.25 -15.13 -22.66
C TRP A 92 -1.74 -15.21 -22.54
N ALA A 93 -1.06 -14.07 -22.49
CA ALA A 93 0.37 -13.98 -22.20
C ALA A 93 0.63 -12.95 -21.08
N PRO A 94 1.78 -13.03 -20.37
CA PRO A 94 2.15 -12.06 -19.33
C PRO A 94 2.05 -10.61 -19.81
N ILE A 95 1.48 -9.73 -18.98
CA ILE A 95 1.23 -8.33 -19.35
C ILE A 95 2.54 -7.57 -19.65
N ARG A 96 2.59 -6.88 -20.79
CA ARG A 96 3.76 -6.08 -21.22
C ARG A 96 3.58 -4.62 -20.77
N ILE A 97 4.17 -4.25 -19.63
CA ILE A 97 4.13 -2.88 -19.12
C ILE A 97 5.32 -2.09 -19.68
N LYS A 98 5.05 -0.93 -20.31
CA LYS A 98 6.07 0.04 -20.72
C LYS A 98 6.00 1.30 -19.88
N VAL A 99 7.14 1.67 -19.32
CA VAL A 99 7.32 2.83 -18.44
C VAL A 99 7.76 4.04 -19.25
N SER A 100 7.20 5.22 -18.94
CA SER A 100 7.65 6.54 -19.40
C SER A 100 7.98 7.41 -18.19
N THR A 101 9.26 7.75 -17.99
CA THR A 101 9.75 8.54 -16.83
C THR A 101 10.20 9.95 -17.22
N LYS A 102 9.57 10.52 -18.26
CA LYS A 102 9.98 11.81 -18.85
C LYS A 102 9.96 12.95 -17.83
N ASP A 103 8.97 12.94 -16.93
CA ASP A 103 8.81 13.96 -15.90
C ASP A 103 9.95 13.94 -14.86
N MET A 104 10.51 12.75 -14.58
CA MET A 104 11.70 12.59 -13.73
C MET A 104 13.00 13.14 -14.35
N ASP A 105 12.96 13.55 -15.62
CA ASP A 105 14.06 14.23 -16.32
C ASP A 105 13.85 15.77 -16.41
N ASP A 106 12.65 16.28 -16.12
CA ASP A 106 12.34 17.72 -16.19
C ASP A 106 12.49 18.41 -14.83
N GLN A 107 13.64 19.08 -14.63
CA GLN A 107 13.97 19.78 -13.39
C GLN A 107 12.95 20.86 -12.96
N TRP A 108 12.10 21.37 -13.87
CA TRP A 108 11.06 22.34 -13.53
C TRP A 108 9.83 21.70 -12.88
N LYS A 109 9.69 20.37 -12.99
CA LYS A 109 8.65 19.58 -12.33
C LYS A 109 9.06 19.08 -10.94
N HIS A 110 10.24 19.45 -10.44
CA HIS A 110 10.78 18.94 -9.18
C HIS A 110 11.13 20.03 -8.17
N CYS A 111 11.18 19.63 -6.90
CA CYS A 111 11.61 20.53 -5.82
C CYS A 111 13.09 20.89 -6.01
N LEU A 112 13.39 22.19 -6.19
CA LEU A 112 14.75 22.70 -6.38
C LEU A 112 15.30 23.34 -5.09
N PRO A 113 16.61 23.20 -4.78
CA PRO A 113 17.21 23.79 -3.57
C PRO A 113 16.91 25.28 -3.40
N GLY A 114 16.46 25.68 -2.20
CA GLY A 114 16.13 27.07 -1.89
C GLY A 114 14.90 27.63 -2.63
N LYS A 115 14.07 26.77 -3.25
CA LYS A 115 12.75 27.12 -3.79
C LYS A 115 11.64 26.68 -2.85
N HIS A 116 10.44 27.16 -3.14
CA HIS A 116 9.21 26.63 -2.56
C HIS A 116 8.46 25.86 -3.64
N TRP A 117 7.93 24.69 -3.27
CA TRP A 117 7.06 23.88 -4.10
C TRP A 117 5.60 24.16 -3.78
N ARG A 118 4.76 24.21 -4.81
CA ARG A 118 3.30 24.35 -4.64
C ARG A 118 2.65 22.98 -4.71
N LEU A 119 1.92 22.64 -3.65
CA LEU A 119 1.17 21.41 -3.53
C LEU A 119 -0.17 21.49 -4.27
N VAL A 120 -0.74 20.31 -4.57
CA VAL A 120 -2.04 20.18 -5.24
C VAL A 120 -3.19 20.84 -4.46
N ASN A 121 -3.12 20.85 -3.12
CA ASN A 121 -4.09 21.56 -2.26
C ASN A 121 -3.92 23.09 -2.27
N GLY A 122 -2.90 23.62 -2.97
CA GLY A 122 -2.60 25.04 -3.07
C GLY A 122 -1.52 25.56 -2.10
N ASP A 123 -1.16 24.80 -1.07
CA ASP A 123 -0.15 25.17 -0.07
C ASP A 123 1.26 25.25 -0.67
N TRP A 124 2.17 25.92 0.04
CA TRP A 124 3.59 26.00 -0.29
C TRP A 124 4.44 25.27 0.76
N LYS A 125 5.44 24.51 0.32
CA LYS A 125 6.49 23.92 1.18
C LYS A 125 7.87 24.37 0.72
N GLU A 126 8.79 24.56 1.66
CA GLU A 126 10.20 24.75 1.34
C GLU A 126 10.84 23.44 0.83
N CYS A 127 11.66 23.53 -0.21
CA CYS A 127 12.38 22.39 -0.78
C CYS A 127 13.60 21.99 0.05
N THR A 128 13.36 21.21 1.10
CA THR A 128 14.39 20.53 1.89
C THR A 128 14.93 19.29 1.18
N GLU A 129 16.02 18.70 1.71
CA GLU A 129 16.65 17.48 1.16
C GLU A 129 15.68 16.27 1.05
N ASP A 130 14.73 16.15 1.98
CA ASP A 130 13.62 15.20 1.90
C ASP A 130 12.84 15.35 0.60
N PHE A 131 12.54 16.57 0.17
CA PHE A 131 11.64 16.85 -0.96
C PHE A 131 12.32 16.96 -2.32
N ILE A 132 13.66 17.05 -2.38
CA ILE A 132 14.41 17.10 -3.64
C ILE A 132 14.49 15.70 -4.28
N LEU A 133 14.17 15.60 -5.58
CA LEU A 133 14.52 14.42 -6.40
C LEU A 133 16.03 14.42 -6.65
N THR A 134 16.76 13.58 -5.93
CA THR A 134 18.20 13.36 -6.17
C THR A 134 18.40 12.18 -7.12
N GLU A 135 19.52 12.15 -7.84
CA GLU A 135 19.89 11.01 -8.70
C GLU A 135 19.91 9.68 -7.94
N ALA A 136 20.20 9.67 -6.63
CA ALA A 136 20.10 8.48 -5.79
C ALA A 136 18.65 8.00 -5.60
N LYS A 137 17.70 8.90 -5.34
CA LYS A 137 16.26 8.56 -5.27
C LYS A 137 15.73 8.13 -6.64
N LYS A 138 16.17 8.81 -7.70
CA LYS A 138 15.87 8.48 -9.11
C LYS A 138 16.34 7.06 -9.45
N ASP A 139 17.57 6.71 -9.09
CA ASP A 139 18.12 5.35 -9.27
C ASP A 139 17.36 4.29 -8.49
N ILE A 140 16.94 4.57 -7.25
CA ILE A 140 16.11 3.65 -6.47
C ILE A 140 14.80 3.34 -7.22
N VAL A 141 14.07 4.35 -7.67
CA VAL A 141 12.82 4.16 -8.45
C VAL A 141 13.09 3.41 -9.76
N LEU A 142 14.05 3.86 -10.57
CA LEU A 142 14.28 3.38 -11.94
C LEU A 142 15.03 2.04 -12.04
N LYS A 143 15.76 1.62 -10.99
CA LYS A 143 16.61 0.41 -10.98
C LYS A 143 16.20 -0.62 -9.93
N GLN A 144 15.37 -0.25 -8.94
CA GLN A 144 14.96 -1.17 -7.87
C GLN A 144 13.43 -1.29 -7.76
N LEU A 145 12.71 -0.18 -7.59
CA LEU A 145 11.27 -0.23 -7.28
C LEU A 145 10.44 -0.65 -8.49
N LEU A 146 10.50 0.11 -9.59
CA LEU A 146 9.73 -0.19 -10.80
C LEU A 146 10.05 -1.57 -11.39
N PRO A 147 11.32 -1.98 -11.56
CA PRO A 147 11.62 -3.30 -12.14
C PRO A 147 11.06 -4.45 -11.30
N THR A 148 11.14 -4.35 -9.97
CA THR A 148 10.69 -5.41 -9.06
C THR A 148 9.16 -5.42 -8.98
N ALA A 149 8.53 -4.26 -8.85
CA ALA A 149 7.08 -4.16 -8.75
C ALA A 149 6.37 -4.59 -10.05
N ILE A 150 6.87 -4.12 -11.20
CA ILE A 150 6.38 -4.56 -12.51
C ILE A 150 6.55 -6.07 -12.65
N LYS A 151 7.72 -6.63 -12.31
CA LYS A 151 7.92 -8.10 -12.33
C LYS A 151 6.88 -8.83 -11.48
N MET A 152 6.60 -8.34 -10.27
CA MET A 152 5.64 -8.96 -9.36
C MET A 152 4.22 -9.01 -9.94
N HIS A 153 3.81 -8.06 -10.79
CA HIS A 153 2.57 -8.16 -11.58
C HIS A 153 2.74 -9.03 -12.83
N THR A 154 3.82 -8.91 -13.61
CA THR A 154 3.97 -9.68 -14.86
C THR A 154 4.11 -11.18 -14.63
N ASP A 155 4.69 -11.61 -13.49
CA ASP A 155 4.74 -13.01 -13.08
C ASP A 155 3.35 -13.57 -12.68
N ARG A 156 2.39 -12.68 -12.39
CA ARG A 156 1.10 -12.98 -11.75
C ARG A 156 -0.13 -12.73 -12.61
N LEU A 157 -0.07 -11.80 -13.57
CA LEU A 157 -1.17 -11.37 -14.41
C LEU A 157 -0.81 -11.54 -15.89
N SER A 158 -1.58 -12.39 -16.56
CA SER A 158 -1.62 -12.46 -18.02
C SER A 158 -2.82 -11.68 -18.56
N VAL A 159 -2.72 -11.21 -19.80
CA VAL A 159 -3.78 -10.52 -20.54
C VAL A 159 -3.87 -11.07 -21.96
N LYS A 160 -4.96 -10.77 -22.67
CA LYS A 160 -5.01 -10.92 -24.13
C LYS A 160 -4.15 -9.82 -24.77
N PRO A 161 -3.05 -10.14 -25.48
CA PRO A 161 -2.08 -9.12 -25.90
C PRO A 161 -2.64 -8.12 -26.91
N MET A 162 -2.37 -6.84 -26.71
CA MET A 162 -2.65 -5.80 -27.70
C MET A 162 -1.78 -5.98 -28.94
N GLN A 163 -2.42 -5.94 -30.11
CA GLN A 163 -1.76 -5.99 -31.41
C GLN A 163 -1.42 -4.56 -31.90
N ASP A 164 -2.38 -3.65 -31.78
CA ASP A 164 -2.23 -2.24 -32.15
C ASP A 164 -1.45 -1.42 -31.11
N PRO A 165 -0.81 -0.30 -31.53
CA PRO A 165 -0.15 0.63 -30.60
C PRO A 165 -1.15 1.32 -29.67
N ILE A 166 -0.82 1.41 -28.38
CA ILE A 166 -1.61 2.18 -27.40
C ILE A 166 -1.49 3.67 -27.72
N ARG A 167 -2.58 4.28 -28.17
CA ARG A 167 -2.68 5.74 -28.32
C ARG A 167 -3.33 6.35 -27.10
N MET A 168 -2.77 7.43 -26.59
CA MET A 168 -3.39 8.23 -25.53
C MET A 168 -4.53 9.09 -26.10
N PRO A 169 -5.55 9.43 -25.29
CA PRO A 169 -6.46 10.55 -25.55
C PRO A 169 -5.68 11.83 -25.88
N MET A 170 -6.30 12.79 -26.57
CA MET A 170 -5.64 14.04 -26.97
C MET A 170 -5.27 14.91 -25.75
N PRO A 171 -4.30 15.85 -25.87
CA PRO A 171 -3.87 16.69 -24.74
C PRO A 171 -4.97 17.56 -24.11
N ASP A 172 -6.07 17.81 -24.84
CA ASP A 172 -7.23 18.56 -24.37
C ASP A 172 -8.35 17.66 -23.79
N ASP A 173 -8.20 16.33 -23.83
CA ASP A 173 -9.14 15.37 -23.24
C ASP A 173 -8.85 15.20 -21.74
N ASP A 174 -9.89 15.24 -20.88
CA ASP A 174 -9.73 15.00 -19.44
C ASP A 174 -9.43 13.52 -19.15
N ILE A 175 -8.20 13.26 -18.71
CA ILE A 175 -7.72 11.95 -18.23
C ILE A 175 -7.53 11.91 -16.70
N GLY A 176 -8.23 12.80 -15.99
CA GLY A 176 -8.27 12.87 -14.53
C GLY A 176 -6.89 13.15 -13.91
N ALA A 177 -6.51 12.35 -12.92
CA ALA A 177 -5.24 12.50 -12.20
C ALA A 177 -4.00 12.36 -13.10
N CYS A 178 -4.13 11.78 -14.30
CA CYS A 178 -3.01 11.66 -15.23
C CYS A 178 -2.71 12.92 -16.04
N SER A 179 -3.59 13.94 -16.00
CA SER A 179 -3.42 15.18 -16.77
C SER A 179 -2.18 15.99 -16.36
N ASP A 180 -1.66 15.76 -15.15
CA ASP A 180 -0.42 16.36 -14.65
C ASP A 180 0.86 15.69 -15.21
N PHE A 181 0.79 14.56 -15.92
CA PHE A 181 1.95 13.82 -16.43
C PHE A 181 2.32 14.19 -17.87
N THR A 182 3.62 14.24 -18.17
CA THR A 182 4.12 14.69 -19.48
C THR A 182 4.12 13.56 -20.50
N ILE A 183 2.94 13.29 -21.05
CA ILE A 183 2.76 12.38 -22.18
C ILE A 183 3.58 12.89 -23.39
N PRO A 184 4.46 12.07 -23.99
CA PRO A 184 5.15 12.44 -25.23
C PRO A 184 4.18 12.59 -26.41
N SER A 185 4.35 13.62 -27.25
CA SER A 185 3.48 13.90 -28.41
C SER A 185 3.29 12.72 -29.39
N TRP A 186 4.26 11.81 -29.47
CA TRP A 186 4.18 10.61 -30.29
C TRP A 186 3.29 9.50 -29.69
N HIS A 187 2.96 9.53 -28.40
CA HIS A 187 2.01 8.59 -27.77
C HIS A 187 0.55 8.90 -28.18
N HIS A 188 0.20 10.16 -28.45
CA HIS A 188 -1.13 10.51 -28.95
C HIS A 188 -1.30 10.15 -30.44
N THR A 189 -0.23 10.29 -31.23
CA THR A 189 -0.27 10.18 -32.71
C THR A 189 0.12 8.80 -33.22
N ILE A 190 1.38 8.38 -33.00
CA ILE A 190 1.88 7.06 -33.44
C ILE A 190 1.35 5.96 -32.52
N GLY A 191 1.40 6.20 -31.21
CA GLY A 191 1.08 5.24 -30.16
C GLY A 191 2.25 4.34 -29.76
N VAL A 192 2.12 3.69 -28.61
CA VAL A 192 3.15 2.82 -28.02
C VAL A 192 2.94 1.37 -28.42
N SER A 193 3.70 0.90 -29.41
CA SER A 193 3.62 -0.47 -29.92
C SER A 193 4.23 -1.51 -28.96
N GLY A 194 3.67 -2.72 -28.95
CA GLY A 194 4.21 -3.86 -28.21
C GLY A 194 4.13 -3.70 -26.68
N ALA A 195 3.11 -3.00 -26.20
CA ALA A 195 2.74 -2.83 -24.81
C ALA A 195 1.27 -3.24 -24.64
N ASP A 196 0.90 -3.70 -23.45
CA ASP A 196 -0.49 -3.89 -23.02
C ASP A 196 -0.92 -2.80 -22.03
N MET A 197 0.06 -2.13 -21.41
CA MET A 197 -0.13 -0.97 -20.56
C MET A 197 1.04 0.01 -20.72
N VAL A 198 0.75 1.32 -20.76
CA VAL A 198 1.75 2.39 -20.59
C VAL A 198 1.64 2.97 -19.18
N LEU A 199 2.72 2.93 -18.42
CA LEU A 199 2.81 3.49 -17.06
C LEU A 199 3.65 4.76 -17.09
N TYR A 200 3.04 5.91 -16.81
CA TYR A 200 3.75 7.17 -16.60
C TYR A 200 4.24 7.24 -15.15
N VAL A 201 5.47 7.67 -14.93
CA VAL A 201 6.07 7.70 -13.59
C VAL A 201 6.74 9.03 -13.30
N ASP A 202 6.46 9.58 -12.12
CA ASP A 202 7.04 10.81 -11.61
C ASP A 202 7.36 10.73 -10.10
N VAL A 203 8.08 11.73 -9.59
CA VAL A 203 8.54 11.83 -8.20
C VAL A 203 8.17 13.19 -7.58
N LEU A 204 6.89 13.54 -7.61
CA LEU A 204 6.35 14.81 -7.12
C LEU A 204 6.11 14.80 -5.61
N VAL A 205 6.36 15.95 -4.99
CA VAL A 205 6.06 16.24 -3.58
C VAL A 205 4.55 16.28 -3.36
N SER A 206 4.05 15.44 -2.44
CA SER A 206 2.63 15.38 -2.06
C SER A 206 2.42 15.54 -0.54
N GLU A 207 1.21 15.93 -0.14
CA GLU A 207 0.79 16.06 1.27
C GLU A 207 0.49 14.69 1.88
N GLY A 208 1.27 14.29 2.90
CA GLY A 208 0.95 13.17 3.79
C GLY A 208 0.79 11.79 3.13
N THR A 209 1.25 11.64 1.89
CA THR A 209 1.03 10.46 1.03
C THR A 209 2.37 9.99 0.47
N VAL A 210 2.62 8.68 0.54
CA VAL A 210 3.94 8.07 0.27
C VAL A 210 4.13 7.78 -1.21
N ALA A 211 3.09 7.25 -1.84
CA ALA A 211 2.93 7.18 -3.29
C ALA A 211 1.42 7.27 -3.60
N TRP A 212 1.06 7.45 -4.87
CA TRP A 212 -0.31 7.32 -5.35
C TRP A 212 -0.32 6.88 -6.82
N ALA A 213 -1.39 6.23 -7.27
CA ALA A 213 -1.59 5.88 -8.68
C ALA A 213 -3.06 5.83 -9.11
N SER A 214 -3.26 5.86 -10.43
CA SER A 214 -4.56 5.69 -11.10
C SER A 214 -4.36 5.11 -12.50
N TYR A 215 -5.41 4.52 -13.08
CA TYR A 215 -5.46 4.39 -14.54
C TYR A 215 -5.70 5.78 -15.18
N CYS A 216 -5.31 5.93 -16.45
CA CYS A 216 -5.50 7.13 -17.27
C CYS A 216 -6.44 6.89 -18.45
N ALA A 217 -6.42 5.69 -19.01
CA ALA A 217 -7.23 5.30 -20.16
C ALA A 217 -7.52 3.79 -20.11
N THR A 218 -8.70 3.42 -20.62
CA THR A 218 -9.16 2.03 -20.72
C THR A 218 -9.49 1.65 -22.16
N LEU A 219 -9.37 0.37 -22.49
CA LEU A 219 -9.92 -0.20 -23.71
C LEU A 219 -11.45 -0.33 -23.62
N THR A 220 -12.09 -0.71 -24.72
CA THR A 220 -13.55 -0.93 -24.81
C THR A 220 -14.05 -2.13 -23.98
N ASP A 221 -13.16 -3.06 -23.60
CA ASP A 221 -13.43 -4.14 -22.63
C ASP A 221 -13.41 -3.64 -21.15
N GLY A 222 -12.98 -2.39 -20.92
CA GLY A 222 -12.83 -1.77 -19.60
C GLY A 222 -11.43 -1.90 -18.98
N ARG A 223 -10.51 -2.64 -19.60
CA ARG A 223 -9.13 -2.86 -19.13
C ARG A 223 -8.30 -1.58 -19.21
N PRO A 224 -7.65 -1.15 -18.11
CA PRO A 224 -6.60 -0.14 -18.16
C PRO A 224 -5.49 -0.45 -19.17
N CYS A 225 -5.28 0.44 -20.12
CA CYS A 225 -4.18 0.41 -21.09
C CYS A 225 -3.18 1.56 -20.88
N ALA A 226 -3.53 2.55 -20.05
CA ALA A 226 -2.59 3.52 -19.53
C ALA A 226 -2.88 3.78 -18.05
N GLY A 227 -1.82 4.06 -17.28
CA GLY A 227 -1.90 4.46 -15.88
C GLY A 227 -0.72 5.35 -15.49
N ALA A 228 -0.82 5.99 -14.33
CA ALA A 228 0.23 6.83 -13.79
C ALA A 228 0.50 6.47 -12.33
N VAL A 229 1.76 6.59 -11.89
CA VAL A 229 2.18 6.43 -10.49
C VAL A 229 3.17 7.53 -10.11
N ASN A 230 2.96 8.10 -8.93
CA ASN A 230 3.81 9.13 -8.35
C ASN A 230 4.39 8.67 -7.01
N PHE A 231 5.71 8.74 -6.86
CA PHE A 231 6.38 8.47 -5.58
C PHE A 231 6.75 9.79 -4.88
N ASN A 232 6.47 9.93 -3.58
CA ASN A 232 6.85 11.14 -2.87
C ASN A 232 8.35 11.11 -2.50
N PRO A 233 9.17 12.08 -2.94
CA PRO A 233 10.64 12.06 -2.76
C PRO A 233 11.10 11.96 -1.31
N LYS A 234 10.25 12.32 -0.34
CA LYS A 234 10.53 12.21 1.10
C LYS A 234 10.61 10.77 1.60
N TYR A 235 9.95 9.84 0.92
CA TYR A 235 9.73 8.48 1.42
C TYR A 235 10.46 7.40 0.62
N ILE A 236 11.07 7.74 -0.52
CA ILE A 236 11.80 6.78 -1.37
C ILE A 236 13.01 6.20 -0.65
N ARG A 237 13.01 4.88 -0.41
CA ARG A 237 14.13 4.13 0.14
C ARG A 237 14.37 2.84 -0.67
N ALA A 238 15.49 2.18 -0.41
CA ALA A 238 15.89 0.94 -1.06
C ALA A 238 15.53 -0.27 -0.18
N THR A 239 14.25 -0.51 0.07
CA THR A 239 13.80 -1.61 0.95
C THR A 239 12.60 -2.37 0.37
N HIS A 240 12.22 -3.49 0.99
CA HIS A 240 11.01 -4.22 0.61
C HIS A 240 9.73 -3.38 0.79
N ALA A 241 9.78 -2.28 1.58
CA ALA A 241 8.72 -1.28 1.71
C ALA A 241 8.30 -0.66 0.40
N ASP A 242 9.31 -0.15 -0.28
CA ASP A 242 9.19 0.77 -1.39
C ASP A 242 8.80 -0.04 -2.64
N VAL A 243 9.26 -1.29 -2.71
CA VAL A 243 8.78 -2.32 -3.62
C VAL A 243 7.31 -2.67 -3.35
N GLY A 244 6.93 -3.03 -2.11
CA GLY A 244 5.54 -3.38 -1.78
C GLY A 244 4.56 -2.24 -2.06
N THR A 245 4.98 -1.01 -1.78
CA THR A 245 4.23 0.21 -2.13
C THR A 245 4.13 0.38 -3.65
N ALA A 246 5.22 0.21 -4.39
CA ALA A 246 5.18 0.27 -5.86
C ALA A 246 4.28 -0.82 -6.49
N VAL A 247 4.16 -2.01 -5.88
CA VAL A 247 3.19 -3.04 -6.30
C VAL A 247 1.75 -2.63 -5.96
N HIS A 248 1.51 -2.02 -4.79
CA HIS A 248 0.19 -1.50 -4.41
C HIS A 248 -0.31 -0.44 -5.41
N GLU A 249 0.54 0.55 -5.69
CA GLU A 249 0.21 1.62 -6.64
C GLU A 249 0.02 1.09 -8.08
N ILE A 250 0.89 0.20 -8.55
CA ILE A 250 0.69 -0.40 -9.89
C ILE A 250 -0.58 -1.27 -9.91
N GLY A 251 -1.01 -1.84 -8.77
CA GLY A 251 -2.32 -2.45 -8.59
C GLY A 251 -3.49 -1.48 -8.86
N HIS A 252 -3.45 -0.27 -8.31
CA HIS A 252 -4.43 0.78 -8.64
C HIS A 252 -4.37 1.20 -10.11
N ALA A 253 -3.16 1.35 -10.68
CA ALA A 253 -2.99 1.68 -12.10
C ALA A 253 -3.49 0.57 -13.05
N LEU A 254 -3.48 -0.69 -12.61
CA LEU A 254 -4.09 -1.86 -13.26
C LEU A 254 -5.61 -1.98 -12.99
N GLY A 255 -6.21 -1.03 -12.27
CA GLY A 255 -7.66 -0.96 -12.08
C GLY A 255 -8.19 -1.63 -10.83
N PHE A 256 -7.37 -1.88 -9.80
CA PHE A 256 -7.86 -2.16 -8.45
C PHE A 256 -8.43 -0.87 -7.82
N LEU A 257 -9.58 -0.43 -8.32
CA LEU A 257 -10.23 0.84 -8.00
C LEU A 257 -11.75 0.71 -8.01
N SER A 258 -12.43 1.50 -7.18
CA SER A 258 -13.87 1.40 -6.92
C SER A 258 -14.72 1.50 -8.17
N ASP A 259 -14.43 2.45 -9.06
CA ASP A 259 -15.15 2.66 -10.31
C ASP A 259 -14.98 1.50 -11.32
N ARG A 260 -13.82 0.81 -11.30
CA ARG A 260 -13.58 -0.40 -12.08
C ARG A 260 -14.39 -1.57 -11.51
N PHE A 261 -14.44 -1.73 -10.19
CA PHE A 261 -15.31 -2.73 -9.56
C PHE A 261 -16.79 -2.49 -9.88
N TRP A 262 -17.22 -1.23 -9.98
CA TRP A 262 -18.54 -0.84 -10.47
C TRP A 262 -18.77 -1.20 -11.94
N TRP A 263 -17.81 -0.86 -12.83
CA TRP A 263 -17.86 -1.19 -14.26
C TRP A 263 -18.00 -2.70 -14.51
N PHE A 264 -17.19 -3.51 -13.83
CA PHE A 264 -17.22 -4.97 -13.90
C PHE A 264 -18.33 -5.60 -13.03
N LYS A 265 -19.18 -4.80 -12.35
CA LYS A 265 -20.33 -5.24 -11.54
C LYS A 265 -19.97 -6.20 -10.41
N MET A 266 -18.80 -5.99 -9.80
CA MET A 266 -18.18 -6.89 -8.83
C MET A 266 -18.60 -6.63 -7.37
N VAL A 267 -19.27 -5.51 -7.08
CA VAL A 267 -19.54 -5.03 -5.70
C VAL A 267 -21.00 -5.16 -5.27
N SER A 268 -21.23 -5.27 -3.96
CA SER A 268 -22.57 -5.31 -3.35
C SER A 268 -22.56 -4.75 -1.92
N GLN A 269 -23.71 -4.25 -1.46
CA GLN A 269 -23.92 -3.88 -0.05
C GLN A 269 -24.40 -5.09 0.75
N ILE A 270 -23.81 -5.34 1.92
CA ILE A 270 -24.26 -6.34 2.89
C ILE A 270 -24.70 -5.62 4.18
N PRO A 271 -25.98 -5.69 4.58
CA PRO A 271 -26.51 -4.90 5.70
C PRO A 271 -26.19 -5.51 7.07
N ASN A 272 -26.22 -4.67 8.12
CA ASN A 272 -26.10 -5.02 9.54
C ASN A 272 -24.78 -5.73 9.96
N VAL A 273 -23.71 -5.57 9.20
CA VAL A 273 -22.41 -6.21 9.47
C VAL A 273 -21.66 -5.46 10.58
N ARG A 274 -21.34 -6.15 11.69
CA ARG A 274 -20.58 -5.61 12.84
C ARG A 274 -21.11 -4.28 13.40
N GLY A 275 -22.43 -4.06 13.30
CA GLY A 275 -23.10 -2.84 13.74
C GLY A 275 -23.05 -1.65 12.75
N LYS A 276 -22.38 -1.78 11.60
CA LYS A 276 -22.50 -0.85 10.47
C LYS A 276 -23.87 -1.06 9.79
N GLU A 277 -24.50 0.00 9.27
CA GLU A 277 -25.79 -0.08 8.53
C GLU A 277 -25.66 -1.04 7.34
N TYR A 278 -24.59 -0.89 6.58
CA TYR A 278 -24.10 -1.82 5.58
C TYR A 278 -22.58 -1.73 5.47
N VAL A 279 -21.99 -2.77 4.89
CA VAL A 279 -20.61 -2.77 4.37
C VAL A 279 -20.64 -3.00 2.88
N TRP A 280 -19.57 -2.59 2.20
CA TRP A 280 -19.34 -2.92 0.80
C TRP A 280 -18.42 -4.13 0.69
N VAL A 281 -18.78 -5.08 -0.17
CA VAL A 281 -17.96 -6.25 -0.46
C VAL A 281 -17.77 -6.41 -1.96
N ILE A 282 -16.61 -6.94 -2.37
CA ILE A 282 -16.48 -7.57 -3.69
C ILE A 282 -17.14 -8.96 -3.60
N SER A 283 -18.29 -9.08 -4.25
CA SER A 283 -19.17 -10.25 -4.26
C SER A 283 -19.04 -11.10 -5.54
N SER A 284 -18.03 -10.81 -6.37
CA SER A 284 -17.74 -11.53 -7.62
C SER A 284 -17.36 -13.00 -7.37
N PRO A 285 -17.51 -13.90 -8.37
CA PRO A 285 -17.53 -15.35 -8.13
C PRO A 285 -16.27 -15.93 -7.47
N LYS A 286 -15.07 -15.64 -7.99
CA LYS A 286 -13.82 -16.17 -7.43
C LYS A 286 -13.51 -15.56 -6.08
N VAL A 287 -13.72 -14.25 -5.91
CA VAL A 287 -13.50 -13.57 -4.62
C VAL A 287 -14.45 -14.13 -3.55
N LYS A 288 -15.73 -14.36 -3.88
CA LYS A 288 -16.70 -14.96 -2.94
C LYS A 288 -16.35 -16.41 -2.59
N GLU A 289 -16.01 -17.25 -3.57
CA GLU A 289 -15.57 -18.63 -3.31
C GLU A 289 -14.33 -18.66 -2.41
N LEU A 290 -13.33 -17.84 -2.75
CA LEU A 290 -12.08 -17.74 -2.00
C LEU A 290 -12.32 -17.23 -0.58
N ALA A 291 -13.12 -16.18 -0.39
CA ALA A 291 -13.42 -15.63 0.93
C ALA A 291 -14.11 -16.67 1.83
N ARG A 292 -15.15 -17.35 1.32
CA ARG A 292 -15.86 -18.43 2.04
C ARG A 292 -14.90 -19.56 2.45
N LYS A 293 -14.01 -19.97 1.55
CA LYS A 293 -13.02 -21.04 1.73
C LYS A 293 -11.89 -20.65 2.69
N TYR A 294 -11.35 -19.44 2.55
CA TYR A 294 -10.21 -18.93 3.32
C TYR A 294 -10.61 -18.67 4.77
N HIS A 295 -11.73 -17.99 5.01
CA HIS A 295 -12.23 -17.74 6.37
C HIS A 295 -12.95 -18.93 6.99
N ASN A 296 -13.23 -20.00 6.22
CA ASN A 296 -14.09 -21.11 6.63
C ASN A 296 -15.49 -20.63 7.07
N CYS A 297 -16.12 -19.81 6.24
CA CYS A 297 -17.43 -19.20 6.47
C CYS A 297 -18.33 -19.35 5.23
N PRO A 298 -19.20 -20.38 5.16
CA PRO A 298 -20.02 -20.64 3.96
C PRO A 298 -21.08 -19.57 3.64
N THR A 299 -21.49 -18.76 4.64
CA THR A 299 -22.49 -17.68 4.51
C THR A 299 -21.93 -16.38 3.94
N LEU A 300 -20.61 -16.26 3.81
CA LEU A 300 -19.95 -15.00 3.46
C LEU A 300 -20.25 -14.60 2.00
N GLU A 301 -20.75 -13.37 1.79
CA GLU A 301 -21.20 -12.91 0.47
C GLU A 301 -20.15 -12.17 -0.37
N GLY A 302 -18.92 -12.05 0.12
CA GLY A 302 -17.81 -11.43 -0.60
C GLY A 302 -16.61 -11.16 0.31
N MET A 303 -15.63 -10.42 -0.18
CA MET A 303 -14.54 -9.87 0.63
C MET A 303 -14.76 -8.37 0.84
N GLU A 304 -14.66 -7.90 2.08
CA GLU A 304 -15.01 -6.52 2.46
C GLU A 304 -13.98 -5.49 1.97
N LEU A 305 -14.49 -4.33 1.56
CA LEU A 305 -13.72 -3.16 1.16
C LEU A 305 -13.76 -2.08 2.25
N GLU A 306 -12.67 -1.33 2.40
CA GLU A 306 -12.57 -0.19 3.33
C GLU A 306 -13.70 0.84 3.09
N ASP A 307 -14.42 1.20 4.16
CA ASP A 307 -15.41 2.28 4.13
C ASP A 307 -14.78 3.69 4.15
N GLY A 308 -13.47 3.78 4.37
CA GLY A 308 -12.69 5.02 4.31
C GLY A 308 -13.02 6.04 5.40
N GLY A 309 -13.77 5.66 6.44
CA GLY A 309 -14.09 6.52 7.60
C GLY A 309 -14.79 7.84 7.26
N GLY A 310 -15.42 7.93 6.08
CA GLY A 310 -16.05 9.16 5.57
C GLY A 310 -15.09 10.24 5.05
N GLY A 311 -13.79 9.96 4.90
CA GLY A 311 -12.77 10.97 4.55
C GLY A 311 -12.16 10.87 3.14
N GLY A 312 -12.20 9.71 2.50
CA GLY A 312 -11.63 9.48 1.15
C GLY A 312 -10.95 8.11 1.02
N ALA A 313 -10.69 7.69 -0.22
CA ALA A 313 -10.17 6.36 -0.60
C ALA A 313 -11.03 5.16 -0.15
N SER A 314 -12.33 5.36 0.08
CA SER A 314 -13.27 4.26 0.29
C SER A 314 -13.40 3.40 -0.99
N LEU A 315 -13.59 2.10 -0.79
CA LEU A 315 -13.84 1.10 -1.85
C LEU A 315 -12.69 0.86 -2.83
N GLN A 316 -11.49 1.35 -2.53
CA GLN A 316 -10.27 1.14 -3.33
C GLN A 316 -9.30 0.13 -2.68
N HIS A 317 -9.60 -0.31 -1.45
CA HIS A 317 -8.76 -1.20 -0.64
C HIS A 317 -9.59 -2.30 0.03
N TRP A 318 -8.98 -3.43 0.35
CA TRP A 318 -9.57 -4.44 1.25
C TRP A 318 -9.63 -3.91 2.69
N GLU A 319 -10.73 -4.16 3.41
CA GLU A 319 -10.88 -3.81 4.84
C GLU A 319 -9.75 -4.46 5.66
N GLU A 320 -8.95 -3.66 6.40
CA GLU A 320 -7.78 -4.15 7.14
C GLU A 320 -8.16 -5.22 8.18
N LEU A 321 -9.34 -5.11 8.80
CA LEU A 321 -9.86 -6.09 9.75
C LEU A 321 -10.07 -7.48 9.12
N SER A 322 -10.41 -7.53 7.83
CA SER A 322 -10.66 -8.77 7.09
C SER A 322 -9.38 -9.25 6.38
N ALA A 323 -8.55 -8.33 5.89
CA ALA A 323 -7.46 -8.58 4.95
C ALA A 323 -6.07 -8.08 5.40
N ARG A 324 -5.81 -7.88 6.71
CA ARG A 324 -4.50 -7.43 7.19
C ARG A 324 -3.34 -8.22 6.56
N ASP A 325 -2.35 -7.45 6.11
CA ASP A 325 -1.15 -7.90 5.38
C ASP A 325 -1.39 -8.34 3.92
N GLU A 326 -2.59 -8.16 3.36
CA GLU A 326 -2.79 -8.24 1.90
C GLU A 326 -2.23 -6.99 1.20
N LEU A 327 -1.66 -7.20 0.01
CA LEU A 327 -1.14 -6.16 -0.86
C LEU A 327 -2.06 -4.93 -0.98
N MET A 328 -3.36 -5.11 -1.18
CA MET A 328 -4.33 -4.01 -1.36
C MET A 328 -5.12 -3.68 -0.08
N SER A 329 -4.68 -4.16 1.09
CA SER A 329 -5.12 -3.62 2.40
C SER A 329 -4.42 -2.29 2.67
N PRO A 330 -5.04 -1.32 3.37
CA PRO A 330 -4.28 -0.22 3.96
C PRO A 330 -3.46 -0.75 5.14
N GLY A 331 -2.76 0.13 5.86
CA GLY A 331 -2.25 -0.16 7.20
C GLY A 331 -0.98 -1.03 7.28
N SER A 332 -0.72 -1.94 6.33
CA SER A 332 0.26 -3.01 6.55
C SER A 332 1.73 -2.67 6.21
N ARG A 333 2.60 -3.22 7.05
CA ARG A 333 4.05 -3.33 6.89
C ARG A 333 4.49 -4.55 6.09
N ILE A 334 3.58 -5.40 5.63
CA ILE A 334 3.91 -6.59 4.86
C ILE A 334 2.81 -6.73 3.80
N ALA A 335 3.17 -6.52 2.53
CA ALA A 335 2.23 -6.52 1.43
C ALA A 335 2.27 -7.88 0.70
N TYR A 336 1.55 -8.88 1.21
CA TYR A 336 1.45 -10.18 0.55
C TYR A 336 0.55 -10.10 -0.69
N TYR A 337 1.11 -10.36 -1.88
CA TYR A 337 0.32 -10.42 -3.12
C TYR A 337 -0.46 -11.73 -3.17
N SER A 338 -1.63 -11.74 -2.52
CA SER A 338 -2.36 -12.96 -2.22
C SER A 338 -3.32 -13.40 -3.32
N ALA A 339 -3.94 -14.55 -3.11
CA ALA A 339 -5.03 -15.04 -3.94
C ALA A 339 -6.25 -14.09 -4.00
N PHE A 340 -6.46 -13.18 -3.04
CA PHE A 340 -7.58 -12.24 -3.04
C PHE A 340 -7.43 -11.17 -4.12
N THR A 341 -6.34 -10.40 -4.12
CA THR A 341 -6.09 -9.42 -5.18
C THR A 341 -5.97 -10.08 -6.56
N LEU A 342 -5.43 -11.30 -6.64
CA LEU A 342 -5.43 -12.10 -7.87
C LEU A 342 -6.84 -12.50 -8.34
N ALA A 343 -7.72 -12.95 -7.43
CA ALA A 343 -9.10 -13.27 -7.74
C ALA A 343 -9.91 -12.03 -8.15
N ALA A 344 -9.65 -10.87 -7.54
CA ALA A 344 -10.27 -9.61 -7.94
C ALA A 344 -9.88 -9.22 -9.37
N PHE A 345 -8.59 -9.28 -9.74
CA PHE A 345 -8.17 -9.02 -11.12
C PHE A 345 -8.77 -10.02 -12.12
N GLU A 346 -8.84 -11.32 -11.80
CA GLU A 346 -9.40 -12.31 -12.73
C GLU A 346 -10.94 -12.23 -12.84
N ASP A 347 -11.65 -11.87 -11.77
CA ASP A 347 -13.10 -11.63 -11.80
C ASP A 347 -13.49 -10.39 -12.64
N MET A 348 -12.55 -9.48 -12.96
CA MET A 348 -12.76 -8.44 -13.99
C MET A 348 -12.87 -9.01 -15.42
N GLY A 349 -12.47 -10.28 -15.64
CA GLY A 349 -12.52 -10.97 -16.93
C GLY A 349 -11.51 -10.50 -17.98
N VAL A 350 -10.79 -9.39 -17.75
CA VAL A 350 -9.77 -8.83 -18.65
C VAL A 350 -8.32 -9.22 -18.26
N TYR A 351 -8.15 -9.83 -17.10
CA TYR A 351 -6.89 -10.44 -16.63
C TYR A 351 -7.08 -11.95 -16.41
N LYS A 352 -5.99 -12.71 -16.49
CA LYS A 352 -5.90 -14.11 -16.06
C LYS A 352 -4.82 -14.23 -15.00
N ALA A 353 -5.19 -14.66 -13.80
CA ALA A 353 -4.28 -14.78 -12.67
C ALA A 353 -3.44 -16.07 -12.71
N ASN A 354 -2.23 -15.99 -12.17
CA ASN A 354 -1.35 -17.12 -11.90
C ASN A 354 -1.29 -17.36 -10.38
N TYR A 355 -2.15 -18.24 -9.88
CA TYR A 355 -2.25 -18.54 -8.46
C TYR A 355 -1.06 -19.32 -7.88
N ASP A 356 -0.21 -19.93 -8.70
CA ASP A 356 1.03 -20.59 -8.22
C ASP A 356 2.04 -19.58 -7.66
N MET A 357 1.88 -18.30 -8.00
CA MET A 357 2.64 -17.17 -7.47
C MET A 357 1.90 -16.41 -6.36
N ALA A 358 0.74 -16.89 -5.89
CA ALA A 358 -0.02 -16.27 -4.81
C ALA A 358 0.69 -16.41 -3.46
N GLU A 359 0.81 -15.32 -2.72
CA GLU A 359 1.45 -15.31 -1.41
C GLU A 359 0.45 -15.64 -0.28
N SER A 360 0.87 -16.50 0.64
CA SER A 360 0.02 -17.02 1.71
C SER A 360 -0.23 -16.00 2.82
N LEU A 361 -1.43 -15.43 2.85
CA LEU A 361 -1.92 -14.68 4.02
C LEU A 361 -1.96 -15.54 5.28
N ARG A 362 -1.78 -14.85 6.42
CA ARG A 362 -1.80 -15.43 7.76
C ARG A 362 -3.02 -14.97 8.57
N TRP A 363 -3.42 -13.72 8.42
CA TRP A 363 -4.57 -13.12 9.12
C TRP A 363 -5.91 -13.66 8.60
N GLY A 364 -6.88 -13.89 9.48
CA GLY A 364 -8.24 -14.33 9.11
C GLY A 364 -8.38 -15.77 8.60
N ASN A 365 -7.29 -16.50 8.37
CA ASN A 365 -7.32 -17.88 7.86
C ASN A 365 -8.08 -18.81 8.83
N LYS A 366 -9.18 -19.41 8.37
CA LYS A 366 -10.12 -20.23 9.16
C LYS A 366 -10.68 -19.54 10.41
N SER A 367 -10.84 -18.21 10.40
CA SER A 367 -11.45 -17.43 11.49
C SER A 367 -12.88 -17.87 11.85
N GLY A 368 -13.56 -18.57 10.94
CA GLY A 368 -15.01 -18.68 10.92
C GLY A 368 -15.65 -17.32 10.59
N CYS A 369 -16.98 -17.31 10.56
CA CYS A 369 -17.76 -16.10 10.27
C CYS A 369 -17.65 -15.01 11.34
N GLY A 370 -17.22 -15.35 12.56
CA GLY A 370 -17.24 -14.44 13.72
C GLY A 370 -16.35 -13.20 13.57
N LEU A 371 -15.27 -13.26 12.79
CA LEU A 371 -14.42 -12.09 12.48
C LEU A 371 -15.10 -11.08 11.53
N LEU A 372 -16.08 -11.54 10.75
CA LEU A 372 -16.63 -10.82 9.61
C LEU A 372 -18.05 -10.36 9.85
N GLU A 373 -18.88 -11.18 10.49
CA GLU A 373 -20.31 -10.91 10.73
C GLU A 373 -20.61 -10.14 12.03
N LYS A 374 -19.72 -10.18 13.03
CA LYS A 374 -20.03 -9.80 14.43
C LYS A 374 -19.10 -8.74 15.03
#